data_AF-A0AAU2BYQ9-F1
#
_entry.id   AF-A0AAU2BYQ9-F1
#
_cell.length_a   1.000
_cell.length_b   1.000
_cell.length_c   1.000
_cell.angle_alpha   90.00
_cell.angle_beta   90.00
_cell.angle_gamma   90.00
#
_symmetry.space_group_name_H-M   'P 1'
#
loop_
_entity.id
_entity.type
_entity.pdbx_description
1 polymer ?
#
loop_
_entity_poly.entity_id
_entity_poly.type
_entity_poly.pdbx_seq_one_letter_code
_entity_poly.pdbx_strand_id
1 'polypeptide(L)'
;MRAHLGDQLVIESTTTGATRREGEIVGLHHEDGTPPYDVRWSDTDEVTLVFPGADAHVHPVEHVRHETAGESARPMADEARAASAGNPGDIGRRVAVERGRQRLSREETARRARMAPGYLAYLEEQPSDPSVGALIRLADALGTTVAALRGGGIDLPSGRGQAVPHPQLRDLGPDECRGLLSTHGVGRLAVSAPDGRPAVVPVNYEVVDDTVVFRTAPDSLPAAAVGTEVAFEVDQVDEALSQGWSVLAVGPAGVITDPDTVRRLTERAHTTPWPGGEREMWVSIRPTSVTGRRITAADR
;
A
#
# COMPACT_ATOMS: atom_id res chain seq x y z
N MET A 1 -22.39 22.79 7.59
CA MET A 1 -23.42 22.60 6.54
C MET A 1 -24.62 21.96 7.22
N ARG A 2 -25.84 22.47 6.99
CA ARG A 2 -27.07 21.91 7.56
C ARG A 2 -28.08 21.71 6.42
N ALA A 3 -28.75 20.57 6.39
CA ALA A 3 -29.72 20.22 5.36
C ALA A 3 -31.05 19.75 5.96
N HIS A 4 -32.12 19.89 5.18
CA HIS A 4 -33.44 19.32 5.46
C HIS A 4 -33.75 18.20 4.45
N LEU A 5 -34.69 17.32 4.81
CA LEU A 5 -35.20 16.31 3.88
C LEU A 5 -35.85 17.00 2.67
N GLY A 6 -35.46 16.57 1.47
CA GLY A 6 -35.87 17.15 0.19
C GLY A 6 -34.95 18.24 -0.35
N ASP A 7 -33.92 18.68 0.39
CA ASP A 7 -32.91 19.61 -0.14
C ASP A 7 -32.01 18.92 -1.17
N GLN A 8 -31.52 19.67 -2.16
CA GLN A 8 -30.64 19.12 -3.20
C GLN A 8 -29.17 19.27 -2.79
N LEU A 9 -28.45 18.15 -2.72
CA LEU A 9 -27.01 18.12 -2.56
C LEU A 9 -26.34 18.17 -3.94
N VAL A 10 -25.55 19.20 -4.17
CA VAL A 10 -24.72 19.36 -5.36
C VAL A 10 -23.27 19.19 -4.96
N ILE A 11 -22.56 18.27 -5.60
CA ILE A 11 -21.11 18.10 -5.43
C ILE A 11 -20.43 18.62 -6.69
N GLU A 12 -19.70 19.73 -6.54
CA GLU A 12 -18.94 20.34 -7.63
C GLU A 12 -17.59 19.62 -7.79
N SER A 13 -17.33 19.05 -8.97
CA SER A 13 -16.03 18.47 -9.27
C SER A 13 -15.08 19.54 -9.82
N THR A 14 -13.89 19.67 -9.23
CA THR A 14 -12.83 20.57 -9.70
C THR A 14 -11.84 19.92 -10.68
N THR A 15 -12.20 18.78 -11.29
CA THR A 15 -11.34 18.06 -12.25
C THR A 15 -11.95 18.10 -13.65
N THR A 16 -11.17 18.51 -14.64
CA THR A 16 -11.58 18.54 -16.05
C THR A 16 -12.02 17.14 -16.50
N GLY A 17 -13.33 16.94 -16.70
CA GLY A 17 -13.93 15.70 -17.22
C GLY A 17 -14.83 14.90 -16.28
N ALA A 18 -15.02 15.31 -15.02
CA ALA A 18 -16.00 14.67 -14.12
C ALA A 18 -17.29 15.49 -14.04
N THR A 19 -18.43 14.84 -14.29
CA THR A 19 -19.76 15.46 -14.27
C THR A 19 -20.15 15.91 -12.86
N ARG A 20 -20.58 17.18 -12.74
CA ARG A 20 -21.32 17.69 -11.58
C ARG A 20 -22.38 16.66 -11.18
N ARG A 21 -22.38 16.26 -9.91
CA ARG A 21 -23.27 15.21 -9.43
C ARG A 21 -24.28 15.83 -8.47
N GLU A 22 -25.55 15.60 -8.76
CA GLU A 22 -26.67 16.15 -8.02
C GLU A 22 -27.52 15.01 -7.45
N GLY A 23 -28.00 15.18 -6.23
CA GLY A 23 -28.90 14.22 -5.61
C GLY A 23 -29.77 14.86 -4.53
N GLU A 24 -30.94 14.27 -4.30
CA GLU A 24 -31.89 14.72 -3.30
C GLU A 24 -31.54 14.11 -1.93
N ILE A 25 -31.56 14.91 -0.86
CA ILE A 25 -31.38 14.41 0.51
C ILE A 25 -32.67 13.76 0.98
N VAL A 26 -32.64 12.45 1.17
CA VAL A 26 -33.80 11.60 1.47
C VAL A 26 -33.77 11.00 2.86
N GLY A 27 -32.65 11.14 3.57
CA GLY A 27 -32.48 10.73 4.96
C GLY A 27 -31.49 11.63 5.69
N LEU A 28 -31.79 11.94 6.95
CA LEU A 28 -30.89 12.66 7.86
C LEU A 28 -30.59 11.74 9.04
N HIS A 29 -29.31 11.57 9.37
CA HIS A 29 -28.88 10.74 10.50
C HIS A 29 -28.70 11.53 11.79
N HIS A 30 -28.62 12.87 11.71
CA HIS A 30 -28.56 13.76 12.86
C HIS A 30 -29.76 14.71 12.88
N GLU A 31 -30.38 14.86 14.06
CA GLU A 31 -31.55 15.73 14.27
C GLU A 31 -31.24 17.23 14.06
N ASP A 32 -29.96 17.63 14.14
CA ASP A 32 -29.51 19.00 13.91
C ASP A 32 -29.26 19.33 12.43
N GLY A 33 -29.55 18.38 11.53
CA GLY A 33 -29.38 18.49 10.09
C GLY A 33 -27.92 18.45 9.65
N THR A 34 -26.99 18.03 10.51
CA THR A 34 -25.58 17.83 10.12
C THR A 34 -25.38 16.49 9.41
N PRO A 35 -24.34 16.34 8.57
CA PRO A 35 -24.10 15.09 7.88
C PRO A 35 -23.71 13.95 8.83
N PRO A 36 -23.97 12.68 8.47
CA PRO A 36 -24.23 12.23 7.10
C PRO A 36 -25.70 12.33 6.65
N TYR A 37 -25.87 12.35 5.33
CA TYR A 37 -27.16 12.39 4.65
C TYR A 37 -27.32 11.15 3.78
N ASP A 38 -28.50 10.56 3.71
CA ASP A 38 -28.84 9.64 2.63
C ASP A 38 -29.24 10.46 1.42
N VAL A 39 -28.55 10.28 0.30
CA VAL A 39 -28.75 11.07 -0.92
C VAL A 39 -29.16 10.14 -2.07
N ARG A 40 -30.29 10.43 -2.70
CA ARG A 40 -30.74 9.77 -3.93
C ARG A 40 -30.19 10.52 -5.13
N TRP A 41 -29.30 9.89 -5.90
CA TRP A 41 -28.62 10.56 -7.00
C TRP A 41 -29.50 10.67 -8.25
N SER A 42 -29.53 11.84 -8.89
CA SER A 42 -30.36 12.07 -10.08
C SER A 42 -29.90 11.30 -11.32
N ASP A 43 -28.65 10.80 -11.33
CA ASP A 43 -28.06 10.07 -12.46
C ASP A 43 -28.29 8.55 -12.41
N THR A 44 -28.47 7.99 -11.21
CA THR A 44 -28.47 6.54 -10.94
C THR A 44 -29.70 6.09 -10.16
N ASP A 45 -30.44 7.03 -9.56
CA ASP A 45 -31.57 6.81 -8.65
C ASP A 45 -31.21 5.99 -7.39
N GLU A 46 -29.92 5.71 -7.18
CA GLU A 46 -29.43 4.99 -6.01
C GLU A 46 -29.33 5.90 -4.79
N VAL A 47 -29.65 5.34 -3.62
CA VAL A 47 -29.52 6.03 -2.33
C VAL A 47 -28.17 5.66 -1.71
N THR A 48 -27.33 6.65 -1.44
CA THR A 48 -26.02 6.45 -0.81
C THR A 48 -25.87 7.35 0.42
N LEU A 49 -25.19 6.85 1.46
CA LEU A 49 -24.81 7.65 2.62
C LEU A 49 -23.65 8.60 2.25
N VAL A 50 -23.86 9.91 2.34
CA VAL A 50 -22.93 10.95 1.93
C VAL A 50 -22.45 11.77 3.11
N PHE A 51 -21.12 11.90 3.22
CA PHE A 51 -20.42 12.84 4.11
C PHE A 51 -19.85 13.98 3.24
N PRO A 52 -20.56 15.11 3.08
CA PRO A 52 -20.18 16.19 2.18
C PRO A 52 -18.85 16.83 2.59
N GLY A 53 -17.99 17.03 1.58
CA GLY A 53 -16.73 17.77 1.70
C GLY A 53 -16.94 19.29 1.56
N ALA A 54 -15.83 20.04 1.45
CA ALA A 54 -15.86 21.50 1.27
C ALA A 54 -16.36 21.95 -0.12
N ASP A 55 -16.50 20.99 -1.03
CA ASP A 55 -16.93 21.06 -2.43
C ASP A 55 -18.41 20.72 -2.65
N ALA A 56 -19.12 20.41 -1.56
CA ALA A 56 -20.55 20.16 -1.60
C ALA A 56 -21.33 21.43 -1.23
N HIS A 57 -22.47 21.63 -1.86
CA HIS A 57 -23.41 22.70 -1.56
C HIS A 57 -24.82 22.12 -1.44
N VAL A 58 -25.58 22.61 -0.46
CA VAL A 58 -26.99 22.25 -0.28
C VAL A 58 -27.84 23.39 -0.82
N HIS A 59 -28.70 23.07 -1.78
CA HIS A 59 -29.65 23.99 -2.37
C HIS A 59 -31.07 23.67 -1.84
N PRO A 60 -31.69 24.59 -1.09
CA PRO A 60 -33.09 24.46 -0.70
C PRO A 60 -33.98 24.52 -1.96
N VAL A 61 -34.90 23.58 -2.12
CA VAL A 61 -35.79 23.56 -3.28
C VAL A 61 -37.02 24.44 -3.02
N GLU A 62 -37.13 25.57 -3.73
CA GLU A 62 -38.41 26.29 -3.86
C GLU A 62 -39.34 25.53 -4.82
N HIS A 63 -40.52 25.16 -4.34
CA HIS A 63 -41.52 24.39 -5.09
C HIS A 63 -42.07 25.15 -6.31
N VAL A 64 -41.76 24.68 -7.52
CA VAL A 64 -42.60 24.90 -8.71
C VAL A 64 -42.69 23.61 -9.54
N ARG A 65 -43.93 23.22 -9.87
CA ARG A 65 -44.33 22.03 -10.63
C ARG A 65 -44.02 22.18 -12.13
N HIS A 66 -43.55 21.11 -12.80
CA HIS A 66 -44.17 20.49 -14.01
C HIS A 66 -43.25 19.44 -14.71
N GLU A 67 -43.72 18.19 -14.71
CA GLU A 67 -43.95 17.27 -15.86
C GLU A 67 -42.95 17.06 -17.02
N THR A 68 -42.45 15.80 -17.05
CA THR A 68 -42.43 14.77 -18.14
C THR A 68 -41.47 14.76 -19.35
N ALA A 69 -40.83 13.57 -19.46
CA ALA A 69 -40.65 12.67 -20.62
C ALA A 69 -39.38 12.75 -21.49
N GLY A 70 -38.77 11.57 -21.74
CA GLY A 70 -37.83 11.35 -22.86
C GLY A 70 -36.89 10.14 -22.74
N GLU A 71 -37.32 9.01 -23.28
CA GLU A 71 -36.66 7.70 -23.44
C GLU A 71 -35.27 7.64 -24.13
N SER A 72 -34.53 6.57 -23.76
CA SER A 72 -33.72 5.65 -24.61
C SER A 72 -32.36 6.06 -25.18
N ALA A 73 -31.30 5.34 -24.75
CA ALA A 73 -30.59 4.31 -25.56
C ALA A 73 -29.14 4.06 -25.06
N ARG A 74 -28.80 2.79 -24.79
CA ARG A 74 -27.40 2.28 -24.74
C ARG A 74 -26.94 1.92 -26.16
N PRO A 75 -25.63 1.92 -26.45
CA PRO A 75 -24.94 0.62 -26.41
C PRO A 75 -23.51 0.65 -25.82
N MET A 76 -23.04 -0.55 -25.54
CA MET A 76 -21.76 -0.98 -24.99
C MET A 76 -20.53 -0.48 -25.75
N ALA A 77 -19.48 -0.09 -25.02
CA ALA A 77 -18.07 -0.42 -25.28
C ALA A 77 -17.15 0.30 -24.26
N ASP A 78 -16.79 -0.33 -23.14
CA ASP A 78 -15.47 -0.14 -22.49
C ASP A 78 -15.21 -1.19 -21.40
N GLU A 79 -15.27 -2.49 -21.74
CA GLU A 79 -14.95 -3.58 -20.80
C GLU A 79 -13.44 -3.90 -20.69
N ALA A 80 -12.56 -3.03 -21.19
CA ALA A 80 -11.10 -3.25 -21.20
C ALA A 80 -10.30 -2.30 -20.29
N ARG A 81 -10.96 -1.52 -19.43
CA ARG A 81 -10.28 -0.54 -18.54
C ARG A 81 -10.44 -0.77 -17.03
N ALA A 82 -11.11 -1.84 -16.61
CA ALA A 82 -11.44 -2.08 -15.20
C ALA A 82 -10.36 -2.81 -14.35
N ALA A 83 -9.16 -3.09 -14.89
CA ALA A 83 -8.19 -3.98 -14.21
C ALA A 83 -6.91 -3.30 -13.67
N SER A 84 -6.95 -2.02 -13.26
CA SER A 84 -5.77 -1.32 -12.70
C SER A 84 -6.11 -0.29 -11.60
N ALA A 85 -7.25 -0.43 -10.92
CA ALA A 85 -7.51 0.36 -9.71
C ALA A 85 -7.01 -0.45 -8.51
N GLY A 86 -5.90 -0.03 -7.91
CA GLY A 86 -5.38 -0.61 -6.66
C GLY A 86 -6.51 -0.75 -5.65
N ASN A 87 -6.56 -1.92 -4.99
CA ASN A 87 -7.70 -2.34 -4.19
C ASN A 87 -8.09 -1.24 -3.16
N PRO A 88 -9.26 -0.57 -3.32
CA PRO A 88 -9.66 0.56 -2.47
C PRO A 88 -9.71 0.24 -0.97
N GLY A 89 -9.86 -1.06 -0.64
CA GLY A 89 -9.97 -1.56 0.73
C GLY A 89 -8.72 -1.43 1.61
N ASP A 90 -7.55 -1.10 1.07
CA ASP A 90 -6.30 -1.00 1.84
C ASP A 90 -5.91 0.42 2.26
N ILE A 91 -6.68 1.45 1.87
CA ILE A 91 -6.37 2.87 2.17
C ILE A 91 -6.35 3.11 3.68
N GLY A 92 -7.36 2.61 4.40
CA GLY A 92 -7.46 2.72 5.85
C GLY A 92 -6.26 2.16 6.60
N ARG A 93 -5.83 0.96 6.20
CA ARG A 93 -4.64 0.31 6.75
C ARG A 93 -3.38 1.13 6.52
N ARG A 94 -3.23 1.71 5.33
CA ARG A 94 -2.06 2.55 4.98
C ARG A 94 -2.02 3.85 5.77
N VAL A 95 -3.17 4.49 5.93
CA VAL A 95 -3.33 5.67 6.81
C VAL A 95 -2.92 5.33 8.25
N ALA A 96 -3.38 4.19 8.77
CA ALA A 96 -3.03 3.75 10.13
C ALA A 96 -1.53 3.46 10.29
N VAL A 97 -0.91 2.79 9.31
CA VAL A 97 0.53 2.50 9.29
C VAL A 97 1.35 3.78 9.25
N GLU A 98 1.01 4.71 8.35
CA GLU A 98 1.76 5.96 8.19
C GLU A 98 1.62 6.86 9.43
N ARG A 99 0.42 6.92 10.02
CA ARG A 99 0.19 7.56 11.31
C ARG A 99 1.06 6.97 12.42
N GLY A 100 1.17 5.64 12.48
CA GLY A 100 2.02 4.92 13.43
C GLY A 100 3.50 5.25 13.28
N ARG A 101 4.00 5.34 12.04
CA ARG A 101 5.39 5.74 11.74
C ARG A 101 5.71 7.15 12.25
N GLN A 102 4.77 8.08 12.10
CA GLN A 102 4.93 9.44 12.58
C GLN A 102 4.60 9.63 14.06
N ARG A 103 4.27 8.53 14.77
CA ARG A 103 3.90 8.54 16.19
C ARG A 103 2.77 9.52 16.51
N LEU A 104 1.84 9.70 15.57
CA LEU A 104 0.68 10.58 15.75
C LEU A 104 -0.51 9.80 16.32
N SER A 105 -1.22 10.43 17.26
CA SER A 105 -2.51 9.90 17.70
C SER A 105 -3.57 10.10 16.62
N ARG A 106 -4.65 9.31 16.64
CA ARG A 106 -5.78 9.50 15.72
C ARG A 106 -6.36 10.91 15.82
N GLU A 107 -6.53 11.42 17.04
CA GLU A 107 -7.03 12.78 17.25
C GLU A 107 -6.12 13.84 16.65
N GLU A 108 -4.81 13.68 16.82
CA GLU A 108 -3.83 14.62 16.28
C GLU A 108 -3.80 14.60 14.74
N THR A 109 -3.84 13.41 14.14
CA THR A 109 -3.92 13.25 12.68
C THR A 109 -5.21 13.84 12.13
N ALA A 110 -6.36 13.56 12.77
CA ALA A 110 -7.65 14.09 12.34
C ALA A 110 -7.68 15.62 12.41
N ARG A 111 -7.14 16.19 13.49
CA ARG A 111 -6.98 17.64 13.66
C ARG A 111 -6.12 18.25 12.56
N ARG A 112 -4.96 17.65 12.26
CA ARG A 112 -4.07 18.11 11.17
C ARG A 112 -4.71 17.99 9.79
N ALA A 113 -5.41 16.88 9.53
CA ALA A 113 -6.10 16.64 8.26
C ALA A 113 -7.46 17.36 8.15
N ARG A 114 -7.81 18.20 9.14
CA ARG A 114 -9.07 18.96 9.21
C ARG A 114 -10.29 18.06 8.98
N MET A 115 -10.32 16.94 9.70
CA MET A 115 -11.40 15.97 9.67
C MET A 115 -11.87 15.59 11.08
N ALA A 116 -13.08 15.03 11.16
CA ALA A 116 -13.59 14.52 12.42
C ALA A 116 -12.79 13.27 12.85
N PRO A 117 -12.39 13.14 14.14
CA PRO A 117 -11.71 11.95 14.64
C PRO A 117 -12.48 10.65 14.39
N GLY A 118 -13.82 10.69 14.44
CA GLY A 118 -14.68 9.56 14.12
C GLY A 118 -14.59 9.13 12.64
N TYR A 119 -14.39 10.07 11.72
CA TYR A 119 -14.19 9.77 10.30
C TYR A 119 -12.84 9.09 10.06
N LEU A 120 -11.78 9.54 10.74
CA LEU A 120 -10.48 8.86 10.65
C LEU A 120 -10.52 7.44 11.24
N ALA A 121 -11.18 7.26 12.39
CA ALA A 121 -11.35 5.92 12.98
C ALA A 121 -12.13 4.99 12.04
N TYR A 122 -13.22 5.50 11.45
CA TYR A 122 -13.99 4.78 10.44
C TYR A 122 -13.14 4.37 9.23
N LEU A 123 -12.36 5.30 8.67
CA LEU A 123 -11.47 5.01 7.54
C LEU A 123 -10.44 3.92 7.89
N GLU A 124 -9.88 3.93 9.09
CA GLU A 124 -8.87 2.94 9.50
C GLU A 124 -9.45 1.54 9.80
N GLU A 125 -10.72 1.47 10.21
CA GLU A 125 -11.35 0.24 10.70
C GLU A 125 -12.25 -0.43 9.66
N GLN A 126 -12.69 0.31 8.63
CA GLN A 126 -13.64 -0.19 7.65
C GLN A 126 -13.16 0.04 6.20
N PRO A 127 -13.35 -0.95 5.30
CA PRO A 127 -13.13 -0.75 3.87
C PRO A 127 -13.99 0.42 3.36
N SER A 128 -13.34 1.45 2.84
CA SER A 128 -13.98 2.68 2.40
C SER A 128 -13.17 3.33 1.28
N ASP A 129 -13.84 4.06 0.39
CA ASP A 129 -13.20 4.82 -0.68
C ASP A 129 -13.31 6.34 -0.39
N PRO A 130 -12.34 6.91 0.36
CA PRO A 130 -12.36 8.33 0.69
C PRO A 130 -12.21 9.21 -0.55
N SER A 131 -12.85 10.38 -0.53
CA SER A 131 -12.73 11.35 -1.60
C SER A 131 -11.28 11.80 -1.83
N VAL A 132 -10.96 12.22 -3.06
CA VAL A 132 -9.64 12.77 -3.41
C VAL A 132 -9.25 13.92 -2.46
N GLY A 133 -10.20 14.79 -2.11
CA GLY A 133 -9.97 15.87 -1.16
C GLY A 133 -9.63 15.39 0.26
N ALA A 134 -10.28 14.32 0.74
CA ALA A 134 -9.93 13.71 2.02
C ALA A 134 -8.52 13.10 1.99
N LEU A 135 -8.16 12.44 0.88
CA LEU A 135 -6.84 11.87 0.69
C LEU A 135 -5.74 12.92 0.60
N ILE A 136 -5.96 14.06 -0.06
CA ILE A 136 -4.99 15.16 -0.11
C ILE A 136 -4.70 15.68 1.30
N ARG A 137 -5.75 15.87 2.12
CA ARG A 137 -5.58 16.36 3.50
C ARG A 137 -4.90 15.33 4.41
N LEU A 138 -5.18 14.04 4.22
CA LEU A 138 -4.48 12.96 4.93
C LEU A 138 -3.01 12.90 4.51
N ALA A 139 -2.74 12.99 3.21
CA ALA A 139 -1.39 12.98 2.68
C ALA A 139 -0.56 14.14 3.25
N ASP A 140 -1.11 15.35 3.25
CA ASP A 140 -0.49 16.55 3.84
C ASP A 140 -0.26 16.39 5.36
N ALA A 141 -1.28 15.97 6.11
CA ALA A 141 -1.20 15.78 7.56
C ALA A 141 -0.22 14.68 8.00
N LEU A 142 -0.04 13.67 7.15
CA LEU A 142 0.85 12.54 7.33
C LEU A 142 2.14 12.70 6.52
N GLY A 143 2.47 13.88 5.99
CA GLY A 143 3.72 14.11 5.23
C GLY A 143 4.01 13.07 4.14
N THR A 144 2.98 12.58 3.45
CA THR A 144 3.05 11.53 2.41
C THR A 144 2.33 11.99 1.14
N THR A 145 2.09 11.08 0.18
CA THR A 145 1.40 11.39 -1.08
C THR A 145 0.07 10.65 -1.20
N VAL A 146 -0.86 11.22 -1.97
CA VAL A 146 -2.14 10.57 -2.31
C VAL A 146 -1.91 9.24 -3.03
N ALA A 147 -0.89 9.17 -3.90
CA ALA A 147 -0.48 7.94 -4.57
C ALA A 147 -0.08 6.87 -3.54
N ALA A 148 0.78 7.19 -2.57
CA ALA A 148 1.20 6.27 -1.53
C ALA A 148 0.01 5.74 -0.69
N LEU A 149 -0.93 6.63 -0.32
CA LEU A 149 -2.13 6.25 0.41
C LEU A 149 -3.08 5.36 -0.40
N ARG A 150 -3.18 5.59 -1.72
CA ARG A 150 -3.97 4.77 -2.66
C ARG A 150 -3.30 3.47 -3.09
N GLY A 151 -2.09 3.20 -2.61
CA GLY A 151 -1.30 2.07 -3.11
C GLY A 151 -0.81 2.26 -4.55
N GLY A 152 -0.91 3.47 -5.11
CA GLY A 152 -0.23 3.84 -6.34
C GLY A 152 1.27 3.76 -6.12
N GLY A 153 1.89 2.69 -6.60
CA GLY A 153 3.27 2.31 -6.29
C GLY A 153 3.47 0.83 -5.97
N ILE A 154 2.40 0.07 -5.66
CA ILE A 154 2.50 -1.38 -5.41
C ILE A 154 2.77 -2.14 -6.72
N ASP A 155 2.15 -1.69 -7.82
CA ASP A 155 2.29 -2.29 -9.16
C ASP A 155 3.29 -1.54 -10.07
N LEU A 156 3.99 -0.54 -9.53
CA LEU A 156 5.02 0.21 -10.25
C LEU A 156 6.40 -0.22 -9.78
N PRO A 157 7.38 -0.41 -10.68
CA PRO A 157 8.75 -0.71 -10.27
C PRO A 157 9.32 0.44 -9.44
N SER A 158 10.02 0.11 -8.35
CA SER A 158 10.73 1.07 -7.51
C SER A 158 11.71 1.92 -8.32
N GLY A 159 11.91 3.18 -7.93
CA GLY A 159 12.88 4.11 -8.53
C GLY A 159 12.27 5.23 -9.37
N ARG A 160 10.96 5.52 -9.25
CA ARG A 160 10.31 6.63 -9.97
C ARG A 160 10.14 7.90 -9.14
N GLY A 161 10.47 7.86 -7.86
CA GLY A 161 10.57 9.06 -7.01
C GLY A 161 11.60 10.05 -7.54
N GLN A 162 11.31 11.36 -7.47
CA GLN A 162 12.30 12.40 -7.78
C GLN A 162 13.37 12.44 -6.70
N ALA A 163 14.64 12.32 -7.07
CA ALA A 163 15.74 12.42 -6.10
C ALA A 163 15.69 13.75 -5.33
N VAL A 164 15.70 13.67 -3.99
CA VAL A 164 15.86 14.85 -3.12
C VAL A 164 17.16 15.60 -3.44
N PRO A 165 17.22 16.93 -3.26
CA PRO A 165 18.47 17.67 -3.39
C PRO A 165 19.51 17.18 -2.38
N HIS A 166 20.71 16.80 -2.86
CA HIS A 166 21.85 16.32 -2.05
C HIS A 166 21.61 14.98 -1.32
N PRO A 167 21.30 13.88 -2.05
CA PRO A 167 21.21 12.58 -1.42
C PRO A 167 22.59 12.14 -0.94
N GLN A 168 22.67 11.65 0.29
CA GLN A 168 23.91 11.07 0.84
C GLN A 168 23.78 9.56 0.90
N LEU A 169 24.74 8.86 0.29
CA LEU A 169 24.89 7.43 0.41
C LEU A 169 25.88 7.13 1.54
N ARG A 170 25.40 6.52 2.62
CA ARG A 170 26.20 6.12 3.78
C ARG A 170 26.37 4.61 3.83
N ASP A 171 27.57 4.17 4.18
CA ASP A 171 27.83 2.77 4.56
C ASP A 171 27.22 2.44 5.93
N LEU A 172 26.57 1.28 6.00
CA LEU A 172 25.99 0.75 7.22
C LEU A 172 27.02 -0.10 7.97
N GLY A 173 27.04 0.04 9.30
CA GLY A 173 27.85 -0.82 10.16
C GLY A 173 27.31 -2.27 10.20
N PRO A 174 28.13 -3.25 10.61
CA PRO A 174 27.71 -4.66 10.67
C PRO A 174 26.44 -4.91 11.50
N ASP A 175 26.29 -4.22 12.63
CA ASP A 175 25.10 -4.36 13.50
C ASP A 175 23.84 -3.75 12.86
N GLU A 176 23.99 -2.64 12.12
CA GLU A 176 22.88 -2.05 11.35
C GLU A 176 22.43 -3.00 10.25
N CYS A 177 23.38 -3.60 9.52
CA CYS A 177 23.07 -4.60 8.48
C CYS A 177 22.31 -5.80 9.06
N ARG A 178 22.75 -6.33 10.21
CA ARG A 178 22.08 -7.44 10.90
C ARG A 178 20.67 -7.06 11.34
N GLY A 179 20.50 -5.85 11.89
CA GLY A 179 19.18 -5.34 12.28
C GLY A 179 18.22 -5.21 11.10
N LEU A 180 18.72 -4.81 9.93
CA LEU A 180 17.90 -4.63 8.72
C LEU A 180 17.61 -5.94 7.97
N LEU A 181 18.54 -6.91 8.00
CA LEU A 181 18.27 -8.29 7.58
C LEU A 181 17.14 -8.92 8.40
N SER A 182 16.86 -8.43 9.61
CA SER A 182 15.75 -8.88 10.44
C SER A 182 15.80 -10.40 10.69
N THR A 183 14.72 -10.97 11.24
CA THR A 183 14.60 -12.41 11.47
C THR A 183 14.02 -13.16 10.27
N HIS A 184 13.20 -12.49 9.45
CA HIS A 184 12.56 -13.08 8.27
C HIS A 184 12.05 -12.00 7.31
N GLY A 185 11.80 -12.38 6.05
CA GLY A 185 11.19 -11.48 5.07
C GLY A 185 11.23 -12.03 3.64
N VAL A 186 11.18 -11.12 2.67
CA VAL A 186 11.40 -11.41 1.26
C VAL A 186 12.72 -10.79 0.85
N GLY A 187 13.59 -11.57 0.20
CA GLY A 187 14.85 -11.10 -0.37
C GLY A 187 15.00 -11.53 -1.82
N ARG A 188 16.07 -11.06 -2.46
CA ARG A 188 16.44 -11.36 -3.84
C ARG A 188 17.69 -12.22 -3.83
N LEU A 189 17.62 -13.37 -4.47
CA LEU A 189 18.73 -14.29 -4.61
C LEU A 189 19.25 -14.25 -6.04
N ALA A 190 20.51 -13.88 -6.21
CA ALA A 190 21.20 -13.98 -7.49
C ALA A 190 21.84 -15.36 -7.63
N VAL A 191 21.48 -16.07 -8.71
CA VAL A 191 21.99 -17.40 -9.05
C VAL A 191 22.44 -17.45 -10.51
N SER A 192 23.30 -18.40 -10.82
CA SER A 192 23.51 -18.83 -12.20
C SER A 192 22.51 -19.94 -12.54
N ALA A 193 21.65 -19.69 -13.51
CA ALA A 193 20.74 -20.70 -14.05
C ALA A 193 21.53 -21.88 -14.65
N PRO A 194 20.92 -23.07 -14.82
CA PRO A 194 21.60 -24.24 -15.38
C PRO A 194 22.20 -24.03 -16.78
N ASP A 195 21.67 -23.07 -17.54
CA ASP A 195 22.19 -22.67 -18.86
C ASP A 195 23.33 -21.63 -18.79
N GLY A 196 23.81 -21.31 -17.58
CA GLY A 196 24.89 -20.37 -17.31
C GLY A 196 24.46 -18.91 -17.23
N ARG A 197 23.19 -18.57 -17.49
CA ARG A 197 22.72 -17.17 -17.43
C ARG A 197 22.52 -16.70 -15.99
N PRO A 198 22.87 -15.46 -15.64
CA PRO A 198 22.53 -14.90 -14.34
C PRO A 198 21.02 -14.67 -14.23
N ALA A 199 20.46 -14.98 -13.07
CA ALA A 199 19.06 -14.71 -12.75
C ALA A 199 18.93 -14.22 -11.31
N VAL A 200 17.97 -13.33 -11.08
CA VAL A 200 17.62 -12.85 -9.74
C VAL A 200 16.19 -13.28 -9.44
N VAL A 201 16.00 -14.01 -8.35
CA VAL A 201 14.70 -14.58 -7.95
C VAL A 201 14.31 -14.15 -6.55
N PRO A 202 13.02 -13.84 -6.29
CA PRO A 202 12.55 -13.56 -4.95
C PRO A 202 12.48 -14.85 -4.12
N VAL A 203 12.92 -14.78 -2.87
CA VAL A 203 12.82 -15.89 -1.91
C VAL A 203 12.31 -15.37 -0.55
N ASN A 204 11.42 -16.13 0.07
CA ASN A 204 11.10 -15.95 1.48
C ASN A 204 12.26 -16.54 2.29
N TYR A 205 12.83 -15.74 3.18
CA TYR A 205 13.99 -16.12 3.96
C TYR A 205 13.76 -15.94 5.45
N GLU A 206 14.58 -16.63 6.22
CA GLU A 206 14.73 -16.47 7.66
C GLU A 206 16.22 -16.36 7.99
N VAL A 207 16.55 -15.73 9.10
CA VAL A 207 17.92 -15.65 9.61
C VAL A 207 18.01 -16.45 10.89
N VAL A 208 18.86 -17.47 10.90
CA VAL A 208 19.12 -18.34 12.05
C VAL A 208 20.63 -18.42 12.25
N ASP A 209 21.11 -18.01 13.43
CA ASP A 209 22.54 -18.00 13.77
C ASP A 209 23.39 -17.34 12.66
N ASP A 210 22.97 -16.15 12.23
CA ASP A 210 23.58 -15.35 11.15
C ASP A 210 23.63 -16.01 9.76
N THR A 211 22.92 -17.12 9.61
CA THR A 211 22.78 -17.84 8.34
C THR A 211 21.43 -17.50 7.74
N VAL A 212 21.42 -17.07 6.48
CA VAL A 212 20.18 -16.86 5.74
C VAL A 212 19.70 -18.22 5.24
N VAL A 213 18.47 -18.60 5.57
CA VAL A 213 17.87 -19.87 5.17
C VAL A 213 16.57 -19.62 4.42
N PHE A 214 16.30 -20.44 3.42
CA PHE A 214 15.05 -20.37 2.65
C PHE A 214 14.60 -21.76 2.18
N ARG A 215 13.30 -21.88 1.86
CA ARG A 215 12.72 -23.10 1.31
C ARG A 215 12.52 -23.01 -0.19
N THR A 216 12.81 -24.10 -0.89
CA THR A 216 12.55 -24.20 -2.32
C THR A 216 12.24 -25.64 -2.76
N ALA A 217 11.93 -25.82 -4.04
CA ALA A 217 11.83 -27.15 -4.65
C ALA A 217 13.16 -27.53 -5.34
N PRO A 218 13.58 -28.80 -5.34
CA PRO A 218 14.85 -29.23 -5.95
C PRO A 218 15.04 -28.82 -7.41
N ASP A 219 13.96 -28.81 -8.20
CA ASP A 219 13.99 -28.52 -9.64
C ASP A 219 13.71 -27.02 -9.96
N SER A 220 13.74 -26.17 -8.94
CA SER A 220 13.45 -24.73 -9.09
C SER A 220 14.71 -23.90 -9.27
N LEU A 221 14.58 -22.72 -9.88
CA LEU A 221 15.70 -21.81 -10.12
C LEU A 221 16.49 -21.43 -8.84
N PRO A 222 15.88 -21.18 -7.66
CA PRO A 222 16.63 -20.96 -6.43
C PRO A 222 17.51 -22.14 -5.98
N ALA A 223 17.20 -23.38 -6.39
CA ALA A 223 18.01 -24.55 -6.03
C ALA A 223 19.38 -24.54 -6.74
N ALA A 224 19.52 -23.80 -7.84
CA ALA A 224 20.80 -23.60 -8.53
C ALA A 224 21.85 -22.87 -7.66
N ALA A 225 21.45 -22.26 -6.55
CA ALA A 225 22.37 -21.68 -5.56
C ALA A 225 23.30 -22.73 -4.93
N VAL A 226 22.82 -23.96 -4.76
CA VAL A 226 23.51 -25.00 -3.99
C VAL A 226 24.88 -25.31 -4.57
N GLY A 227 25.90 -25.28 -3.70
CA GLY A 227 27.28 -25.58 -4.08
C GLY A 227 28.01 -24.43 -4.77
N THR A 228 27.39 -23.23 -4.83
CA THR A 228 27.98 -22.04 -5.42
C THR A 228 28.05 -20.88 -4.42
N GLU A 229 28.86 -19.88 -4.73
CA GLU A 229 28.83 -18.60 -4.03
C GLU A 229 27.70 -17.75 -4.63
N VAL A 230 26.83 -17.23 -3.77
CA VAL A 230 25.65 -16.47 -4.18
C VAL A 230 25.63 -15.10 -3.54
N ALA A 231 24.91 -14.18 -4.19
CA ALA A 231 24.56 -12.89 -3.64
C ALA A 231 23.09 -12.89 -3.23
N PHE A 232 22.81 -12.43 -2.02
CA PHE A 232 21.48 -12.29 -1.47
C PHE A 232 21.27 -10.85 -1.01
N GLU A 233 20.17 -10.24 -1.42
CA GLU A 233 19.86 -8.84 -1.15
C GLU A 233 18.50 -8.67 -0.49
N VAL A 234 18.45 -7.77 0.49
CA VAL A 234 17.21 -7.22 1.03
C VAL A 234 17.31 -5.71 0.94
N ASP A 235 16.24 -5.08 0.51
CA ASP A 235 16.17 -3.64 0.41
C ASP A 235 14.80 -3.13 0.85
N GLN A 236 14.76 -1.85 1.15
CA GLN A 236 13.54 -1.10 1.25
C GLN A 236 13.78 0.32 0.75
N VAL A 237 12.96 0.75 -0.20
CA VAL A 237 13.01 2.10 -0.76
C VAL A 237 11.70 2.81 -0.41
N ASP A 238 11.82 4.00 0.16
CA ASP A 238 10.72 4.95 0.35
C ASP A 238 10.83 6.02 -0.74
N GLU A 239 9.98 5.90 -1.77
CA GLU A 239 9.97 6.85 -2.89
C GLU A 239 9.49 8.24 -2.48
N ALA A 240 8.60 8.34 -1.49
CA ALA A 240 8.02 9.62 -1.07
C ALA A 240 9.07 10.50 -0.38
N LEU A 241 9.97 9.88 0.39
CA LEU A 241 11.05 10.58 1.07
C LEU A 241 12.39 10.53 0.31
N SER A 242 12.45 9.79 -0.80
CA SER A 242 13.70 9.47 -1.51
C SER A 242 14.78 8.92 -0.58
N GLN A 243 14.36 8.06 0.35
CA GLN A 243 15.23 7.40 1.29
C GLN A 243 15.15 5.91 1.06
N GLY A 244 16.17 5.19 1.51
CA GLY A 244 16.14 3.73 1.40
C GLY A 244 17.39 3.12 1.95
N TRP A 245 17.36 1.80 2.07
CA TRP A 245 18.53 1.03 2.44
C TRP A 245 18.55 -0.29 1.66
N SER A 246 19.74 -0.83 1.50
CA SER A 246 19.94 -2.19 1.02
C SER A 246 21.01 -2.88 1.87
N VAL A 247 20.86 -4.18 2.03
CA VAL A 247 21.85 -5.07 2.63
C VAL A 247 22.14 -6.19 1.65
N LEU A 248 23.42 -6.37 1.35
CA LEU A 248 23.95 -7.39 0.47
C LEU A 248 24.77 -8.38 1.30
N ALA A 249 24.35 -9.64 1.30
CA ALA A 249 25.06 -10.76 1.86
C ALA A 249 25.64 -11.62 0.73
N VAL A 250 26.92 -11.93 0.79
CA VAL A 250 27.60 -12.82 -0.16
C VAL A 250 28.19 -13.99 0.61
N GLY A 251 28.01 -15.20 0.09
CA GLY A 251 28.60 -16.39 0.68
C GLY A 251 28.17 -17.68 0.00
N PRO A 252 28.78 -18.82 0.41
CA PRO A 252 28.42 -20.12 -0.14
C PRO A 252 27.01 -20.53 0.28
N ALA A 253 26.28 -21.11 -0.67
CA ALA A 253 25.00 -21.75 -0.43
C ALA A 253 25.11 -23.27 -0.39
N GLY A 254 24.38 -23.90 0.53
CA GLY A 254 24.37 -25.35 0.73
C GLY A 254 23.03 -25.89 1.21
N VAL A 255 22.77 -27.17 0.91
CA VAL A 255 21.55 -27.86 1.36
C VAL A 255 21.65 -28.19 2.84
N ILE A 256 20.55 -27.99 3.57
CA ILE A 256 20.42 -28.46 4.94
C ILE A 256 19.81 -29.87 4.88
N THR A 257 20.63 -30.88 5.18
CA THR A 257 20.22 -32.30 5.16
C THR A 257 20.02 -32.90 6.55
N ASP A 258 20.49 -32.22 7.60
CA ASP A 258 20.33 -32.69 8.98
C ASP A 258 18.84 -32.69 9.40
N PRO A 259 18.24 -33.86 9.70
CA PRO A 259 16.81 -33.98 9.95
C PRO A 259 16.34 -33.15 11.15
N ASP A 260 17.14 -33.05 12.21
CA ASP A 260 16.78 -32.26 13.39
C ASP A 260 16.79 -30.76 13.08
N THR A 261 17.73 -30.28 12.29
CA THR A 261 17.77 -28.90 11.82
C THR A 261 16.59 -28.58 10.91
N VAL A 262 16.28 -29.45 9.94
CA VAL A 262 15.12 -29.30 9.05
C VAL A 262 13.83 -29.24 9.86
N ARG A 263 13.67 -30.11 10.87
CA ARG A 263 12.50 -30.11 11.75
C ARG A 263 12.39 -28.81 12.54
N ARG A 264 13.46 -28.34 13.19
CA ARG A 264 13.47 -27.07 13.94
C ARG A 264 13.12 -25.87 13.07
N LEU A 265 13.68 -25.79 11.86
CA LEU A 265 13.35 -24.74 10.89
C LEU A 265 11.89 -24.85 10.43
N THR A 266 11.38 -26.07 10.29
CA THR A 266 10.00 -26.31 9.89
C THR A 266 9.00 -25.84 10.95
N GLU A 267 9.29 -26.15 12.22
CA GLU A 267 8.47 -25.77 13.38
C GLU A 267 8.50 -24.26 13.67
N ARG A 268 9.62 -23.58 13.38
CA ARG A 268 9.82 -22.15 13.68
C ARG A 268 9.45 -21.21 12.54
N ALA A 269 9.23 -21.74 11.35
CA ALA A 269 9.08 -20.90 10.18
C ALA A 269 7.90 -19.94 10.32
N HIS A 270 8.20 -18.65 10.26
CA HIS A 270 7.22 -17.57 10.41
C HIS A 270 6.44 -17.31 9.12
N THR A 271 6.89 -17.86 7.99
CA THR A 271 6.29 -17.64 6.68
C THR A 271 6.11 -18.94 5.90
N THR A 272 4.95 -19.08 5.28
CA THR A 272 4.76 -20.05 4.19
C THR A 272 5.36 -19.50 2.89
N PRO A 273 5.94 -20.33 2.02
CA PRO A 273 6.41 -19.89 0.70
C PRO A 273 5.25 -19.23 -0.09
N TRP A 274 5.49 -18.05 -0.66
CA TRP A 274 4.47 -17.30 -1.42
C TRP A 274 3.94 -18.04 -2.66
N PRO A 275 4.75 -18.82 -3.40
CA PRO A 275 4.22 -19.75 -4.39
C PRO A 275 3.88 -21.06 -3.67
N GLY A 276 2.59 -21.40 -3.59
CA GLY A 276 2.11 -22.66 -3.01
C GLY A 276 2.78 -23.91 -3.64
N GLY A 277 2.87 -24.99 -2.86
CA GLY A 277 3.47 -26.27 -3.24
C GLY A 277 4.34 -26.87 -2.13
N GLU A 278 4.58 -28.18 -2.17
CA GLU A 278 5.48 -28.88 -1.24
C GLU A 278 6.94 -28.49 -1.52
N ARG A 279 7.47 -27.55 -0.73
CA ARG A 279 8.86 -27.09 -0.78
C ARG A 279 9.58 -27.57 0.47
N GLU A 280 10.11 -28.79 0.40
CA GLU A 280 10.78 -29.45 1.53
C GLU A 280 12.28 -29.19 1.59
N MET A 281 12.87 -28.72 0.48
CA MET A 281 14.30 -28.48 0.40
C MET A 281 14.67 -27.16 1.08
N TRP A 282 15.45 -27.26 2.15
CA TRP A 282 16.05 -26.12 2.83
C TRP A 282 17.44 -25.82 2.28
N VAL A 283 17.66 -24.56 1.95
CA VAL A 283 18.95 -24.02 1.51
C VAL A 283 19.42 -23.01 2.55
N SER A 284 20.70 -23.07 2.87
CA SER A 284 21.40 -22.12 3.73
C SER A 284 22.40 -21.31 2.93
N ILE A 285 22.56 -20.04 3.24
CA ILE A 285 23.60 -19.15 2.76
C ILE A 285 24.35 -18.68 3.99
N ARG A 286 25.63 -19.02 4.09
CA ARG A 286 26.51 -18.62 5.19
C ARG A 286 27.30 -17.39 4.74
N PRO A 287 26.92 -16.16 5.12
CA PRO A 287 27.56 -14.98 4.57
C PRO A 287 29.04 -14.93 4.99
N THR A 288 29.93 -14.78 4.02
CA THR A 288 31.35 -14.45 4.24
C THR A 288 31.57 -12.93 4.22
N SER A 289 30.64 -12.20 3.60
CA SER A 289 30.61 -10.74 3.57
C SER A 289 29.17 -10.25 3.72
N VAL A 290 28.97 -9.23 4.56
CA VAL A 290 27.70 -8.51 4.70
C VAL A 290 27.99 -7.02 4.63
N THR A 291 27.39 -6.36 3.66
CA THR A 291 27.55 -4.91 3.44
C THR A 291 26.18 -4.27 3.36
N GLY A 292 26.07 -2.99 3.70
CA GLY A 292 24.82 -2.27 3.61
C GLY A 292 25.02 -0.81 3.24
N ARG A 293 24.02 -0.27 2.54
CA ARG A 293 23.99 1.11 2.09
C ARG A 293 22.69 1.74 2.55
N ARG A 294 22.75 3.01 2.94
CA ARG A 294 21.55 3.82 3.22
C ARG A 294 21.62 5.15 2.47
N ILE A 295 20.49 5.52 1.88
CA ILE A 295 20.27 6.81 1.24
C ILE A 295 19.44 7.65 2.19
N THR A 296 19.95 8.83 2.54
CA THR A 296 19.22 9.85 3.31
C THR A 296 19.23 11.18 2.57
N ALA A 297 18.24 12.03 2.84
CA ALA A 297 18.36 13.45 2.52
C ALA A 297 19.45 14.06 3.42
N ALA A 298 20.30 14.95 2.89
CA ALA A 298 21.25 15.67 3.72
C ALA A 298 20.51 16.58 4.72
N ASP A 299 20.96 16.60 5.98
CA ASP A 299 20.51 17.59 6.96
C ASP A 299 20.93 18.99 6.46
N ARG A 300 19.99 19.94 6.52
CA ARG A 300 20.18 21.31 6.06
C ARG A 300 20.88 22.18 7.08
#